data_AF-A0A348SD50-F1
#
_entry.id   AF-A0A348SD50-F1
#
_cell.length_a   1.000
_cell.length_b   1.000
_cell.length_c   1.000
_cell.angle_alpha   90.00
_cell.angle_beta   90.00
_cell.angle_gamma   90.00
#
_symmetry.space_group_name_H-M   'P 1'
#
loop_
_entity.id
_entity.type
_entity.pdbx_description
1 polymer ?
#
loop_
_entity_poly.entity_id
_entity_poly.type
_entity_poly.pdbx_seq_one_letter_code
_entity_poly.pdbx_strand_id
1 'polypeptide(L)' 'MSVGTQRLRDDADRLRAGAIAKREDPAVVDAALAADASRRELSVKVDALRAERKSISAEVG' A
#
# COMPACT_ATOMS: atom_id res chain seq x y z
N MET A 1 1.07 -18.37 1.62
CA MET A 1 2.02 -17.45 0.96
C MET A 1 1.24 -16.31 0.35
N SER A 2 1.57 -15.05 0.65
CA SER A 2 0.91 -13.88 0.04
C SER A 2 1.45 -13.65 -1.38
N VAL A 3 0.69 -12.95 -2.23
CA VAL A 3 1.05 -12.67 -3.63
C VAL A 3 2.07 -11.52 -3.81
N GLY A 4 2.45 -10.86 -2.71
CA GLY A 4 3.28 -9.65 -2.73
C GLY A 4 2.50 -8.39 -3.15
N THR A 5 2.93 -7.22 -2.66
CA THR A 5 2.27 -5.94 -2.94
C THR A 5 2.50 -5.45 -4.37
N GLN A 6 3.61 -5.83 -5.01
CA GLN A 6 3.89 -5.47 -6.39
C GLN A 6 2.87 -6.09 -7.34
N ARG A 7 2.71 -7.42 -7.28
CA ARG A 7 1.72 -8.13 -8.10
C ARG A 7 0.28 -7.71 -7.79
N LEU A 8 -0.02 -7.37 -6.54
CA LEU A 8 -1.33 -6.84 -6.17
C LEU A 8 -1.69 -5.57 -6.96
N ARG A 9 -0.72 -4.70 -7.24
CA ARG A 9 -0.91 -3.46 -8.01
C ARG A 9 -0.96 -3.73 -9.51
N ASP A 10 -0.09 -4.61 -9.99
CA ASP A 10 0.10 -4.82 -11.43
C ASP A 10 -1.00 -5.71 -12.03
N ASP A 11 -1.48 -6.70 -11.26
CA ASP A 11 -2.34 -7.80 -11.74
C ASP A 11 -3.65 -7.95 -10.95
N ALA A 12 -4.17 -6.86 -10.37
CA ALA A 12 -5.37 -6.91 -9.51
C ALA A 12 -6.56 -7.65 -10.16
N ASP A 13 -6.85 -7.37 -11.43
CA ASP A 13 -7.95 -8.00 -12.16
C ASP A 13 -7.77 -9.52 -12.29
N ARG A 14 -6.53 -9.95 -12.56
CA ARG A 14 -6.18 -11.38 -12.64
C ARG A 14 -6.29 -12.05 -11.28
N LEU A 15 -5.98 -11.35 -10.20
CA LEU A 15 -6.15 -11.84 -8.83
C LEU A 15 -7.64 -11.99 -8.49
N ARG A 16 -8.49 -11.01 -8.83
CA ARG A 16 -9.95 -11.14 -8.66
C ARG A 16 -10.52 -12.32 -9.46
N ALA A 17 -10.12 -12.46 -10.72
CA ALA A 17 -10.52 -13.59 -11.55
C ALA A 17 -10.07 -14.94 -10.95
N GLY A 18 -8.86 -14.99 -10.40
CA GLY A 18 -8.34 -16.15 -9.69
C GLY A 18 -9.13 -16.50 -8.42
N ALA A 19 -9.54 -15.50 -7.64
CA ALA A 19 -10.38 -15.69 -6.47
C ALA A 19 -11.75 -16.26 -6.88
N ILE A 20 -12.39 -15.67 -7.90
CA ILE A 20 -13.67 -16.16 -8.44
C ILE A 20 -13.55 -17.62 -8.91
N ALA A 21 -12.51 -17.95 -9.68
CA ALA A 21 -12.29 -19.30 -10.20
C ALA A 21 -12.12 -20.34 -9.07
N LYS A 22 -11.57 -19.92 -7.93
CA LYS A 22 -11.40 -20.74 -6.73
C LYS A 22 -12.60 -20.70 -5.78
N ARG A 23 -13.66 -19.95 -6.12
CA ARG A 23 -14.82 -19.70 -5.25
C ARG A 23 -14.44 -19.02 -3.92
N GLU A 24 -13.40 -18.20 -3.97
CA GLU A 24 -12.98 -17.30 -2.89
C GLU A 24 -13.66 -15.92 -3.08
N ASP A 25 -13.65 -15.09 -2.03
CA ASP A 25 -14.18 -13.73 -2.10
C ASP A 25 -13.21 -12.79 -2.85
N PRO A 26 -13.59 -12.26 -4.03
CA PRO A 26 -12.74 -11.32 -4.77
C PRO A 26 -12.61 -9.95 -4.09
N ALA A 27 -13.51 -9.57 -3.18
CA ALA A 27 -13.48 -8.27 -2.49
C ALA A 27 -12.24 -8.12 -1.58
N VAL A 28 -11.60 -9.23 -1.20
CA VAL A 28 -10.34 -9.22 -0.45
C VAL A 28 -9.22 -8.55 -1.26
N VAL A 29 -9.23 -8.66 -2.61
CA VAL A 29 -8.26 -7.98 -3.47
C VAL A 29 -8.44 -6.47 -3.40
N ASP A 30 -9.68 -5.99 -3.40
CA ASP A 30 -10.00 -4.57 -3.31
C ASP A 30 -9.63 -4.00 -1.93
N ALA A 31 -9.94 -4.74 -0.87
CA ALA A 31 -9.54 -4.37 0.48
C ALA A 31 -8.00 -4.29 0.61
N ALA A 32 -7.28 -5.25 0.04
CA ALA A 32 -5.82 -5.24 0.05
C ALA A 32 -5.24 -4.07 -0.75
N LEU A 33 -5.83 -3.73 -1.91
CA LEU A 33 -5.43 -2.56 -2.71
C LEU A 33 -5.63 -1.25 -1.95
N ALA A 34 -6.78 -1.08 -1.30
CA ALA A 34 -7.08 0.10 -0.49
C ALA A 34 -6.09 0.23 0.69
N ALA A 35 -5.79 -0.87 1.36
CA ALA A 35 -4.81 -0.90 2.44
C ALA A 35 -3.40 -0.55 1.93
N ASP A 36 -2.97 -1.05 0.77
CA ASP A 36 -1.67 -0.69 0.19
C ASP A 36 -1.61 0.79 -0.22
N ALA A 37 -2.68 1.34 -0.79
CA ALA A 37 -2.76 2.76 -1.12
C ALA A 37 -2.60 3.63 0.13
N SER A 38 -3.38 3.37 1.18
CA SER A 38 -3.29 4.08 2.46
C SER A 38 -1.89 3.98 3.07
N ARG A 39 -1.29 2.80 3.04
CA ARG A 39 0.08 2.59 3.54
C ARG A 39 1.10 3.44 2.79
N ARG A 40 1.00 3.55 1.46
CA ARG A 40 1.90 4.38 0.65
C ARG A 40 1.73 5.87 0.96
N GLU A 41 0.50 6.35 1.08
CA GLU A 41 0.21 7.74 1.46
C GLU A 41 0.80 8.07 2.83
N LEU A 42 0.61 7.19 3.82
CA LEU A 42 1.18 7.35 5.15
C LEU A 42 2.71 7.35 5.13
N SER A 43 3.33 6.50 4.31
CA SER A 43 4.78 6.45 4.18
C SER A 43 5.35 7.78 3.65
N VAL A 44 4.74 8.33 2.60
CA VAL A 44 5.10 9.66 2.06
C VAL A 44 4.94 10.75 3.13
N LYS A 45 3.82 10.74 3.87
CA LYS A 45 3.57 11.72 4.93
C LYS A 45 4.61 11.63 6.06
N VAL A 46 4.95 10.42 6.47
CA VAL A 46 5.97 10.19 7.51
C VAL A 46 7.33 10.70 7.05
N ASP A 47 7.72 10.44 5.80
CA ASP A 47 9.00 10.91 5.28
C ASP A 47 9.05 12.44 5.17
N ALA A 48 7.95 13.08 4.78
CA ALA A 48 7.81 14.54 4.80
C ALA A 48 7.97 15.11 6.22
N LEU A 49 7.29 14.55 7.21
CA LEU A 49 7.39 14.99 8.62
C LEU A 49 8.80 14.79 9.18
N ARG A 50 9.50 13.72 8.79
CA ARG A 50 10.90 13.49 9.17
C ARG A 50 11.82 14.54 8.57
N ALA A 51 11.61 14.91 7.31
CA ALA A 51 12.38 15.96 6.64
C ALA A 51 12.14 17.33 7.29
N GLU A 52 10.88 17.67 7.58
CA GLU A 52 10.48 18.89 8.29
C GLU A 52 11.14 18.97 9.67
N ARG A 53 11.02 17.91 10.49
CA ARG A 53 11.68 17.83 11.80
C ARG A 53 13.19 18.05 11.69
N LYS A 54 13.83 17.46 10.68
CA LYS A 54 15.28 17.61 10.46
C LYS A 54 15.65 19.05 10.14
N SER A 55 14.85 19.76 9.32
CA SER A 55 15.05 21.17 9.01
C SER A 55 14.99 22.02 10.27
N ILE A 56 13.91 21.89 11.05
CA ILE A 56 13.72 22.65 12.29
C ILE A 56 14.85 22.38 13.29
N SER A 57 15.26 21.11 13.42
CA SER A 57 16.36 20.74 14.31
C SER A 57 17.70 21.36 13.91
N ALA A 58 17.92 21.63 12.62
CA ALA A 58 19.14 22.26 12.11
C ALA A 58 19.13 23.79 12.28
N GLU A 59 17.96 24.40 12.42
CA GLU A 59 17.83 25.85 12.69
C GLU A 59 18.06 26.19 14.17
N VAL A 60 17.75 25.25 15.07
CA VAL A 60 17.81 25.46 16.52
C VAL A 60 19.13 24.99 17.15
N GLY A 61 19.80 24.02 16.53
CA GLY A 61 21.10 23.48 17.00
C GLY A 61 22.28 24.25 16.43
#